data_AF-A0AAE0HF71-F1
#
_entry.id   AF-A0AAE0HF71-F1
#
_cell.length_a   1.000
_cell.length_b   1.000
_cell.length_c   1.000
_cell.angle_alpha   90.00
_cell.angle_beta   90.00
_cell.angle_gamma   90.00
#
_symmetry.space_group_name_H-M   'P 1'
#
loop_
_entity.id
_entity.type
_entity.pdbx_description
1 polymer ?
#
loop_
_entity_poly.entity_id
_entity_poly.type
_entity_poly.pdbx_seq_one_letter_code
_entity_poly.pdbx_strand_id
1 'polypeptide(L)'
;MSENDDGTGRTEVGSLAVAIVALVVALVALMGTTAQVVQQYLATAVGYSNCGKRVMGPWARHTKLVFHPWELRFEVVFRSPDITIMSLSPDKAGDVDDMQSWDVEEPTVPRQPTLHNKDNEDVIADYSATWLALLSTVRRMLREGGPSPGSQGEMVAVKVEARLQTLDLMPEGVKKPYATTTLGSIVVLAGMLGLHWKQFDRTNDRYVADGNGMLFTGFSVPHLGIMFTFTRHDVPRFPRISRVIPTIGLLEYCFGLVPTICRSSDAPRPIYLTDVPRDLGTLRLGSPSEIASTLALLQCDGRIVESIGSTEHVFPVLFELVGMIAQPMHMRGITGRTLPNPLPYRWDDKRFSPRRLLAACAHEIQKRTETILVNDADFVEVVSSLMPPTSSSPDPQFCLLPESDPSSIHKLHDAVDWCDKWLRLWGGGESYMTLMIVRAHIDLFWGSLLKNRDVEQRSDLYHLHPFRANMTKFGLEDRETELVEMYFDEICEKQRLWADQNHTFQRTWHKASSDTQRQMIAWMVLMLRMVCWLNLHTFHAADVQLPKSDLMGTRLPVYIS
;
A
#
# COMPACT_ATOMS: atom_id res chain seq x y z
N MET A 1 80.97 -77.63 -26.08
CA MET A 1 80.37 -77.30 -27.38
C MET A 1 78.86 -77.36 -27.19
N SER A 2 78.21 -76.19 -27.24
CA SER A 2 76.77 -75.92 -27.41
C SER A 2 75.81 -76.47 -26.33
N GLU A 3 75.33 -75.64 -25.39
CA GLU A 3 74.20 -74.68 -25.45
C GLU A 3 72.83 -75.41 -25.49
N ASN A 4 72.14 -75.55 -24.35
CA ASN A 4 71.14 -74.61 -23.80
C ASN A 4 70.01 -74.26 -24.78
N ASP A 5 68.96 -75.09 -24.80
CA ASP A 5 67.67 -74.76 -25.40
C ASP A 5 66.51 -75.32 -24.55
N ASP A 6 66.41 -74.85 -23.29
CA ASP A 6 65.28 -75.15 -22.39
C ASP A 6 64.78 -73.90 -21.64
N GLY A 7 65.20 -72.72 -22.11
CA GLY A 7 64.89 -71.42 -21.48
C GLY A 7 63.69 -70.68 -22.09
N THR A 8 63.26 -71.06 -23.29
CA THR A 8 62.43 -70.22 -24.16
C THR A 8 60.93 -70.30 -23.84
N GLY A 9 60.45 -71.41 -23.26
CA GLY A 9 59.03 -71.59 -22.90
C GLY A 9 58.61 -70.96 -21.56
N ARG A 10 59.53 -70.82 -20.59
CA ARG A 10 59.24 -70.16 -19.30
C ARG A 10 59.25 -68.63 -19.42
N THR A 11 60.03 -68.08 -20.34
CA THR A 11 60.08 -66.65 -20.62
C THR A 11 58.84 -66.13 -21.33
N GLU A 12 58.19 -66.92 -22.19
CA GLU A 12 56.93 -66.54 -22.84
C GLU A 12 55.73 -66.55 -21.89
N VAL A 13 55.64 -67.54 -20.99
CA VAL A 13 54.56 -67.55 -19.98
C VAL A 13 54.73 -66.41 -18.97
N GLY A 14 55.98 -66.10 -18.59
CA GLY A 14 56.29 -64.95 -17.75
C GLY A 14 55.99 -63.62 -18.43
N SER A 15 56.29 -63.47 -19.72
CA SER A 15 56.00 -62.25 -20.47
C SER A 15 54.51 -62.05 -20.70
N LEU A 16 53.74 -63.12 -20.94
CA LEU A 16 52.28 -63.08 -21.05
C LEU A 16 51.63 -62.67 -19.72
N ALA A 17 52.09 -63.24 -18.60
CA ALA A 17 51.58 -62.88 -17.27
C ALA A 17 51.84 -61.40 -16.95
N VAL A 18 53.04 -60.90 -17.25
CA VAL A 18 53.38 -59.47 -17.09
C VAL A 18 52.52 -58.58 -17.98
N ALA A 19 52.26 -58.99 -19.24
CA ALA A 19 51.41 -58.25 -20.16
C ALA A 19 49.95 -58.17 -19.69
N ILE A 20 49.40 -59.27 -19.15
CA ILE A 20 48.04 -59.30 -18.58
C ILE A 20 47.96 -58.39 -17.35
N VAL A 21 48.93 -58.47 -16.44
CA VAL A 21 48.98 -57.60 -15.25
C VAL A 21 49.08 -56.13 -15.65
N ALA A 22 49.93 -55.80 -16.64
CA ALA A 22 50.06 -54.44 -17.16
C ALA A 22 48.76 -53.93 -17.79
N LEU A 23 48.04 -54.77 -18.53
CA LEU A 23 46.74 -54.42 -19.12
C LEU A 23 45.69 -54.12 -18.03
N VAL A 24 45.63 -54.95 -16.98
CA VAL A 24 44.72 -54.74 -15.86
C VAL A 24 45.04 -53.43 -15.13
N VAL A 25 46.32 -53.16 -14.86
CA VAL A 25 46.76 -51.91 -14.23
C VAL A 25 46.42 -50.70 -15.11
N ALA A 26 46.64 -50.79 -16.42
CA ALA A 26 46.28 -49.72 -17.36
C ALA A 26 44.77 -49.48 -17.42
N LEU A 27 43.95 -50.53 -17.35
CA LEU A 27 42.49 -50.42 -17.38
C LEU A 27 41.95 -49.80 -16.08
N VAL A 28 42.50 -50.17 -14.92
CA VAL A 28 42.17 -49.54 -13.63
C VAL A 28 42.60 -48.08 -13.62
N ALA A 29 43.79 -47.75 -14.14
CA ALA A 29 44.25 -46.38 -14.27
C ALA A 29 43.35 -45.56 -15.22
N LEU A 30 42.93 -46.14 -16.35
CA LEU A 30 41.99 -45.52 -17.27
C LEU A 30 40.62 -45.27 -16.62
N MET A 31 40.09 -46.23 -15.86
CA MET A 31 38.86 -46.04 -15.10
C MET A 31 39.01 -44.94 -14.04
N GLY A 32 40.14 -44.89 -13.35
CA GLY A 32 40.43 -43.85 -12.36
C GLY A 32 40.49 -42.46 -13.00
N THR A 33 41.21 -42.31 -14.11
CA THR A 33 41.33 -41.04 -14.83
C THR A 33 40.02 -40.59 -15.47
N THR A 34 39.23 -41.52 -16.04
CA THR A 34 37.90 -41.18 -16.58
C THR A 34 36.93 -40.78 -15.47
N ALA A 35 36.95 -41.45 -14.32
CA ALA A 35 36.17 -41.04 -13.14
C ALA A 35 36.59 -39.65 -12.62
N GLN A 36 37.90 -39.36 -12.57
CA GLN A 36 38.41 -38.04 -12.18
C GLN A 36 37.97 -36.95 -13.15
N VAL A 37 38.03 -37.20 -14.46
CA VAL A 37 37.59 -36.27 -15.49
C VAL A 37 36.07 -36.04 -15.41
N VAL A 38 35.27 -37.10 -15.22
CA VAL A 38 33.82 -36.98 -15.00
C VAL A 38 33.50 -36.20 -13.73
N GLN A 39 34.22 -36.45 -12.63
CA GLN A 39 34.05 -35.70 -11.39
C GLN A 39 34.38 -34.21 -11.58
N GLN A 40 35.46 -33.90 -12.31
CA GLN A 40 35.81 -32.51 -12.66
C GLN A 40 34.71 -31.85 -13.50
N TYR A 41 34.14 -32.57 -14.48
CA TYR A 41 33.02 -32.05 -15.28
C TYR A 41 31.75 -31.84 -14.45
N LEU A 42 31.36 -32.77 -13.59
CA LEU A 42 30.20 -32.61 -12.71
C LEU A 42 30.43 -31.48 -11.69
N ALA A 43 31.66 -31.27 -11.25
CA ALA A 43 32.02 -30.15 -10.38
C ALA A 43 31.85 -28.78 -11.06
N THR A 44 31.82 -28.70 -12.40
CA THR A 44 31.52 -27.44 -13.11
C THR A 44 30.07 -27.00 -12.97
N ALA A 45 29.14 -27.91 -12.65
CA ALA A 45 27.74 -27.59 -12.36
C ALA A 45 27.55 -27.00 -10.95
N VAL A 46 28.42 -26.06 -10.57
CA VAL A 46 28.41 -25.38 -9.26
C VAL A 46 27.04 -24.75 -9.05
N GLY A 47 26.41 -24.98 -7.90
CA GLY A 47 25.17 -24.31 -7.52
C GLY A 47 23.89 -24.82 -8.19
N TYR A 48 23.93 -25.91 -8.98
CA TYR A 48 22.70 -26.59 -9.45
C TYR A 48 21.77 -26.99 -8.28
N SER A 49 22.35 -27.36 -7.13
CA SER A 49 21.61 -27.65 -5.89
C SER A 49 20.80 -26.45 -5.37
N ASN A 50 21.22 -25.22 -5.69
CA ASN A 50 20.54 -23.99 -5.28
C ASN A 50 19.32 -23.68 -6.15
N CYS A 51 19.14 -24.37 -7.28
CA CYS A 51 17.99 -24.23 -8.19
C CYS A 51 17.02 -25.42 -8.09
N GLY A 52 17.15 -26.24 -7.04
CA GLY A 52 16.31 -27.42 -6.81
C GLY A 52 14.92 -27.09 -6.27
N LYS A 53 14.04 -28.11 -6.23
CA LYS A 53 12.64 -27.97 -5.76
C LYS A 53 12.52 -27.42 -4.32
N ARG A 54 13.52 -27.66 -3.47
CA ARG A 54 13.57 -27.10 -2.10
C ARG A 54 13.78 -25.58 -2.06
N VAL A 55 14.43 -25.02 -3.08
CA VAL A 55 14.74 -23.58 -3.15
C VAL A 55 13.68 -22.84 -3.96
N MET A 56 13.37 -23.33 -5.16
CA MET A 56 12.51 -22.64 -6.13
C MET A 56 11.08 -23.21 -6.21
N GLY A 57 10.74 -24.21 -5.40
CA GLY A 57 9.42 -24.85 -5.46
C GLY A 57 9.15 -25.46 -6.85
N PRO A 58 7.91 -25.38 -7.36
CA PRO A 58 7.55 -25.91 -8.68
C PRO A 58 8.36 -25.32 -9.85
N TRP A 59 8.94 -24.13 -9.71
CA TRP A 59 9.76 -23.49 -10.75
C TRP A 59 11.04 -24.28 -11.08
N ALA A 60 11.53 -25.12 -10.16
CA ALA A 60 12.70 -25.97 -10.39
C ALA A 60 12.56 -26.91 -11.59
N ARG A 61 11.31 -27.22 -12.02
CA ARG A 61 11.05 -28.02 -13.24
C ARG A 61 11.56 -27.35 -14.52
N HIS A 62 11.81 -26.04 -14.48
CA HIS A 62 12.34 -25.27 -15.60
C HIS A 62 13.87 -25.11 -15.57
N THR A 63 14.53 -25.65 -14.55
CA THR A 63 15.99 -25.66 -14.45
C THR A 63 16.58 -26.71 -15.39
N LYS A 64 17.53 -26.32 -16.23
CA LYS A 64 18.21 -27.18 -17.20
C LYS A 64 19.72 -27.01 -17.11
N LEU A 65 20.43 -28.11 -17.34
CA LEU A 65 21.88 -28.13 -17.55
C LEU A 65 22.14 -28.07 -19.06
N VAL A 66 22.86 -27.05 -19.50
CA VAL A 66 23.29 -26.88 -20.90
C VAL A 66 24.78 -27.18 -20.98
N PHE A 67 25.18 -28.11 -21.84
CA PHE A 67 26.60 -28.45 -22.01
C PHE A 67 27.23 -27.57 -23.09
N HIS A 68 28.34 -26.91 -22.76
CA HIS A 68 29.14 -26.12 -23.71
C HIS A 68 30.40 -26.89 -24.11
N PRO A 69 30.42 -27.55 -25.28
CA PRO A 69 31.52 -28.43 -25.67
C PRO A 69 32.85 -27.69 -25.87
N TRP A 70 32.80 -26.41 -26.24
CA TRP A 70 33.98 -25.59 -26.50
C TRP A 70 34.62 -25.02 -25.22
N GLU A 71 33.84 -24.88 -24.16
CA GLU A 71 34.29 -24.43 -22.84
C GLU A 71 34.45 -25.59 -21.85
N LEU A 72 34.06 -26.81 -22.27
CA LEU A 72 34.10 -28.06 -21.50
C LEU A 72 33.45 -27.93 -20.11
N ARG A 73 32.31 -27.23 -20.02
CA ARG A 73 31.57 -26.99 -18.77
C ARG A 73 30.06 -27.06 -18.95
N PHE A 74 29.35 -27.26 -17.84
CA PHE A 74 27.89 -27.14 -17.78
C PHE A 74 27.48 -25.74 -17.33
N GLU A 75 26.53 -25.15 -18.05
CA GLU A 75 25.81 -23.95 -17.65
C GLU A 75 24.49 -24.35 -16.98
N VAL A 76 24.21 -23.77 -15.81
CA VAL A 76 22.92 -23.93 -15.12
C VAL A 76 22.00 -22.79 -15.54
N VAL A 77 20.98 -23.13 -16.33
CA VAL A 77 19.95 -22.18 -16.78
C VAL A 77 18.66 -22.47 -16.02
N PHE A 78 18.04 -21.45 -15.44
CA PHE A 78 16.80 -21.56 -14.69
C PHE A 78 15.83 -20.43 -15.06
N ARG A 79 14.60 -20.50 -14.54
CA ARG A 79 13.61 -19.43 -14.69
C ARG A 79 13.29 -18.80 -13.34
N SER A 80 13.29 -17.48 -13.26
CA SER A 80 12.88 -16.72 -12.08
C SER A 80 11.79 -15.71 -12.44
N PRO A 81 10.97 -15.28 -11.46
CA PRO A 81 9.85 -14.40 -11.76
C PRO A 81 10.30 -12.96 -11.96
N ASP A 82 9.66 -12.31 -12.92
CA ASP A 82 9.60 -10.87 -13.08
C ASP A 82 8.22 -10.39 -12.64
N ILE A 83 8.17 -9.63 -11.56
CA ILE A 83 6.93 -9.25 -10.88
C ILE A 83 6.63 -7.80 -11.24
N THR A 84 5.50 -7.59 -11.90
CA THR A 84 5.03 -6.26 -12.32
C THR A 84 3.61 -6.02 -11.84
N ILE A 85 3.34 -4.79 -11.42
CA ILE A 85 2.00 -4.36 -11.01
C ILE A 85 1.33 -3.65 -12.17
N MET A 86 0.05 -3.92 -12.39
CA MET A 86 -0.73 -3.32 -13.46
C MET A 86 -2.15 -2.97 -13.00
N SER A 87 -2.83 -2.20 -13.84
CA SER A 87 -4.27 -1.96 -13.73
C SER A 87 -5.04 -3.05 -14.45
N LEU A 88 -6.12 -3.52 -13.83
CA LEU A 88 -7.07 -4.46 -14.39
C LEU A 88 -8.44 -3.79 -14.51
N SER A 89 -8.93 -3.68 -15.74
CA SER A 89 -10.29 -3.20 -16.01
C SER A 89 -11.32 -4.28 -15.65
N PRO A 90 -12.53 -3.92 -15.16
CA PRO A 90 -13.61 -4.86 -14.85
C PRO A 90 -13.93 -5.84 -15.98
N ASP A 91 -13.89 -5.38 -17.22
CA ASP A 91 -14.24 -6.19 -18.40
C ASP A 91 -13.24 -7.33 -18.66
N LYS A 92 -12.03 -7.24 -18.09
CA LYS A 92 -10.96 -8.24 -18.19
C LYS A 92 -10.84 -9.09 -16.93
N ALA A 93 -11.85 -9.10 -16.06
CA ALA A 93 -11.82 -9.90 -14.83
C ALA A 93 -11.67 -11.42 -15.08
N GLY A 94 -12.07 -11.92 -16.25
CA GLY A 94 -11.83 -13.32 -16.65
C GLY A 94 -10.36 -13.65 -16.97
N ASP A 95 -9.57 -12.65 -17.38
CA ASP A 95 -8.13 -12.77 -17.70
C ASP A 95 -7.26 -12.87 -16.44
N VAL A 96 -7.88 -12.69 -15.26
CA VAL A 96 -7.20 -12.73 -13.96
C VAL A 96 -6.66 -14.12 -13.65
N ASP A 97 -7.40 -15.17 -14.00
CA ASP A 97 -7.01 -16.54 -13.67
C ASP A 97 -5.79 -16.98 -14.48
N ASP A 98 -5.72 -16.58 -15.76
CA ASP A 98 -4.53 -16.76 -16.61
C ASP A 98 -3.34 -15.93 -16.09
N MET A 99 -3.60 -14.70 -15.66
CA MET A 99 -2.55 -13.79 -15.18
C MET A 99 -2.04 -14.12 -13.76
N GLN A 100 -2.83 -14.87 -12.99
CA GLN A 100 -2.51 -15.42 -11.68
C GLN A 100 -2.15 -16.92 -11.70
N SER A 101 -1.95 -17.51 -12.88
CA SER A 101 -1.53 -18.90 -13.10
C SER A 101 -0.05 -19.12 -12.74
N TRP A 102 0.30 -18.85 -11.49
CA TRP A 102 1.67 -18.97 -11.01
C TRP A 102 1.94 -20.39 -10.51
N ASP A 103 3.11 -20.92 -10.86
CA ASP A 103 3.64 -22.21 -10.37
C ASP A 103 4.08 -22.12 -8.90
N VAL A 104 3.12 -21.89 -8.00
CA VAL A 104 3.36 -21.65 -6.57
C VAL A 104 2.54 -22.64 -5.75
N GLU A 105 3.21 -23.53 -5.04
CA GLU A 105 2.64 -24.29 -3.91
C GLU A 105 2.69 -23.38 -2.67
N GLU A 106 1.62 -23.35 -1.85
CA GLU A 106 1.66 -22.59 -0.59
C GLU A 106 2.71 -23.20 0.34
N PRO A 107 3.78 -22.47 0.71
CA PRO A 107 4.76 -23.00 1.64
C PRO A 107 4.10 -23.12 3.00
N THR A 108 4.11 -24.32 3.57
CA THR A 108 3.69 -24.59 4.95
C THR A 108 4.46 -23.62 5.85
N VAL A 109 3.76 -22.77 6.59
CA VAL A 109 4.40 -21.80 7.49
C VAL A 109 5.35 -22.57 8.41
N PRO A 110 6.65 -22.22 8.49
CA PRO A 110 7.52 -22.80 9.50
C PRO A 110 6.91 -22.46 10.85
N ARG A 111 6.46 -23.47 11.62
CA ARG A 111 6.18 -23.27 13.04
C ARG A 111 7.46 -22.69 13.63
N GLN A 112 7.39 -21.52 14.28
CA GLN A 112 8.48 -21.09 15.16
C GLN A 112 8.86 -22.29 16.05
N PRO A 113 10.16 -22.55 16.29
CA PRO A 113 10.54 -23.49 17.31
C PRO A 113 9.91 -22.98 18.61
N THR A 114 8.87 -23.68 19.05
CA THR A 114 8.33 -23.48 20.39
C THR A 114 9.49 -23.76 21.32
N LEU A 115 9.78 -22.78 22.17
CA LEU A 115 10.85 -22.83 23.17
C LEU A 115 10.44 -23.80 24.30
N HIS A 116 10.11 -25.05 23.94
CA HIS A 116 9.69 -26.09 24.87
C HIS A 116 9.75 -27.53 24.32
N ASN A 117 10.75 -27.86 23.51
CA ASN A 117 11.20 -29.25 23.42
C ASN A 117 12.71 -29.28 23.21
N LYS A 118 13.42 -29.86 24.17
CA LYS A 118 14.88 -29.98 24.20
C LYS A 118 15.41 -31.09 23.30
N ASP A 119 14.54 -31.82 22.60
CA ASP A 119 14.92 -33.00 21.83
C ASP A 119 14.38 -32.86 20.40
N ASN A 120 15.14 -32.15 19.54
CA ASN A 120 15.21 -32.26 18.08
C ASN A 120 15.79 -30.95 17.51
N GLU A 121 17.12 -30.85 17.47
CA GLU A 121 17.84 -29.83 16.70
C GLU A 121 17.79 -30.13 15.19
N ASP A 122 16.58 -30.22 14.61
CA ASP A 122 16.37 -30.00 13.18
C ASP A 122 15.57 -28.71 13.01
N VAL A 123 16.21 -27.59 13.38
CA VAL A 123 15.77 -26.27 12.91
C VAL A 123 16.06 -26.25 11.41
N ILE A 124 15.11 -26.73 10.60
CA ILE A 124 15.19 -26.64 9.14
C ILE A 124 15.17 -25.16 8.80
N ALA A 125 16.37 -24.58 8.60
CA ALA A 125 16.52 -23.25 8.04
C ALA A 125 15.74 -23.19 6.72
N ASP A 126 14.93 -22.16 6.52
CA ASP A 126 14.14 -22.01 5.31
C ASP A 126 15.08 -21.75 4.12
N TYR A 127 15.46 -22.82 3.41
CA TYR A 127 16.35 -22.75 2.26
C TYR A 127 15.65 -22.20 1.01
N SER A 128 14.35 -21.89 1.09
CA SER A 128 13.58 -21.38 -0.03
C SER A 128 14.02 -19.99 -0.50
N ALA A 129 13.68 -19.66 -1.74
CA ALA A 129 13.77 -18.30 -2.25
C ALA A 129 12.58 -17.50 -1.70
N THR A 130 12.84 -16.34 -1.14
CA THR A 130 11.85 -15.54 -0.41
C THR A 130 10.75 -14.98 -1.30
N TRP A 131 11.02 -14.81 -2.60
CA TRP A 131 10.01 -14.45 -3.57
C TRP A 131 8.87 -15.49 -3.70
N LEU A 132 9.10 -16.78 -3.38
CA LEU A 132 8.02 -17.78 -3.34
C LEU A 132 7.04 -17.52 -2.20
N ALA A 133 7.58 -17.23 -1.01
CA ALA A 133 6.78 -16.86 0.15
C ALA A 133 6.00 -15.57 -0.11
N LEU A 134 6.59 -14.63 -0.85
CA LEU A 134 5.89 -13.42 -1.28
C LEU A 134 4.74 -13.75 -2.24
N LEU A 135 5.01 -14.45 -3.35
CA LEU A 135 3.99 -14.76 -4.35
C LEU A 135 2.84 -15.59 -3.80
N SER A 136 3.13 -16.58 -2.95
CA SER A 136 2.08 -17.36 -2.26
C SER A 136 1.21 -16.48 -1.36
N THR A 137 1.82 -15.52 -0.65
CA THR A 137 1.08 -14.62 0.23
C THR A 137 0.24 -13.61 -0.54
N VAL A 138 0.76 -13.05 -1.64
CA VAL A 138 0.01 -12.17 -2.55
C VAL A 138 -1.16 -12.92 -3.16
N ARG A 139 -0.94 -14.15 -3.66
CA ARG A 139 -2.01 -14.99 -4.21
C ARG A 139 -3.10 -15.26 -3.18
N ARG A 140 -2.72 -15.57 -1.93
CA ARG A 140 -3.69 -15.80 -0.86
C ARG A 140 -4.51 -14.54 -0.56
N MET A 141 -3.87 -13.38 -0.47
CA MET A 141 -4.56 -12.10 -0.30
C MET A 141 -5.56 -11.84 -1.43
N LEU A 142 -5.14 -12.06 -2.68
CA LEU A 142 -5.98 -11.88 -3.87
C LEU A 142 -7.14 -12.90 -3.95
N ARG A 143 -6.96 -14.15 -3.50
CA ARG A 143 -8.05 -15.15 -3.47
C ARG A 143 -9.05 -14.88 -2.36
N GLU A 144 -8.57 -14.56 -1.16
CA GLU A 144 -9.44 -14.23 -0.04
C GLU A 144 -10.19 -12.91 -0.26
N GLY A 145 -9.65 -12.02 -1.11
CA GLY A 145 -10.20 -10.71 -1.43
C GLY A 145 -10.48 -10.43 -2.89
N GLY A 146 -10.69 -11.48 -3.67
CA GLY A 146 -11.06 -11.36 -5.05
C GLY A 146 -12.36 -10.56 -5.20
N PRO A 147 -12.51 -9.82 -6.30
CA PRO A 147 -13.74 -9.10 -6.60
C PRO A 147 -14.94 -10.05 -6.57
N SER A 148 -16.01 -9.64 -5.89
CA SER A 148 -17.31 -10.27 -6.10
C SER A 148 -17.73 -10.06 -7.57
N PRO A 149 -18.42 -11.02 -8.20
CA PRO A 149 -18.95 -10.83 -9.56
C PRO A 149 -19.79 -9.55 -9.62
N GLY A 150 -19.42 -8.60 -10.49
CA GLY A 150 -20.08 -7.30 -10.64
C GLY A 150 -19.40 -6.10 -9.96
N SER A 151 -18.18 -6.25 -9.43
CA SER A 151 -17.38 -5.12 -8.95
C SER A 151 -17.13 -4.09 -10.07
N GLN A 152 -17.48 -2.82 -9.82
CA GLN A 152 -17.19 -1.71 -10.73
C GLN A 152 -15.91 -0.99 -10.28
N GLY A 153 -14.99 -0.74 -11.21
CA GLY A 153 -13.76 0.01 -10.97
C GLY A 153 -12.47 -0.73 -11.37
N GLU A 154 -11.45 0.04 -11.74
CA GLU A 154 -10.12 -0.48 -12.04
C GLU A 154 -9.42 -0.98 -10.77
N MET A 155 -8.94 -2.22 -10.82
CA MET A 155 -8.24 -2.88 -9.71
C MET A 155 -6.76 -3.01 -9.97
N VAL A 156 -5.99 -3.15 -8.89
CA VAL A 156 -4.58 -3.52 -8.96
C VAL A 156 -4.49 -5.03 -9.17
N ALA A 157 -3.71 -5.43 -10.17
CA ALA A 157 -3.37 -6.82 -10.41
C ALA A 157 -1.84 -7.00 -10.45
N VAL A 158 -1.40 -8.21 -10.10
CA VAL A 158 0.01 -8.60 -10.13
C VAL A 158 0.21 -9.54 -11.31
N LYS A 159 1.14 -9.18 -12.19
CA LYS A 159 1.59 -10.00 -13.31
C LYS A 159 2.94 -10.62 -12.97
N VAL A 160 3.07 -11.92 -13.24
CA VAL A 160 4.33 -12.64 -13.05
C VAL A 160 4.74 -13.25 -14.38
N GLU A 161 5.89 -12.81 -14.90
CA GLU A 161 6.47 -13.37 -16.12
C GLU A 161 7.72 -14.19 -15.79
N ALA A 162 7.90 -15.33 -16.44
CA ALA A 162 9.08 -16.14 -16.23
C ALA A 162 10.26 -15.63 -17.07
N ARG A 163 11.31 -15.14 -16.43
CA ARG A 163 12.57 -14.75 -17.10
C ARG A 163 13.58 -15.88 -17.05
N LEU A 164 14.24 -16.14 -18.19
CA LEU A 164 15.35 -17.07 -18.28
C LEU A 164 16.60 -16.40 -17.68
N GLN A 165 17.28 -17.08 -16.77
CA GLN A 165 18.51 -16.62 -16.14
C GLN A 165 19.55 -17.74 -16.10
N THR A 166 20.81 -17.33 -16.05
CA THR A 166 21.97 -18.21 -15.99
C THR A 166 22.70 -17.99 -14.67
N LEU A 167 23.13 -19.06 -14.02
CA LEU A 167 23.84 -18.97 -12.75
C LEU A 167 25.22 -18.31 -12.87
N ASP A 168 25.90 -18.47 -14.01
CA ASP A 168 27.19 -17.83 -14.32
C ASP A 168 27.14 -16.30 -14.30
N LEU A 169 25.96 -15.71 -14.51
CA LEU A 169 25.75 -14.26 -14.48
C LEU A 169 25.35 -13.76 -13.09
N MET A 170 25.30 -14.64 -12.08
CA MET A 170 25.00 -14.23 -10.73
C MET A 170 26.17 -13.46 -10.10
N PRO A 171 25.91 -12.32 -9.44
CA PRO A 171 26.94 -11.58 -8.73
C PRO A 171 27.47 -12.37 -7.53
N GLU A 172 28.70 -12.02 -7.14
CA GLU A 172 29.35 -12.64 -5.99
C GLU A 172 28.52 -12.47 -4.71
N GLY A 173 28.34 -13.57 -3.97
CA GLY A 173 27.53 -13.61 -2.75
C GLY A 173 26.05 -13.98 -2.96
N VAL A 174 25.53 -13.89 -4.19
CA VAL A 174 24.17 -14.32 -4.51
C VAL A 174 24.18 -15.75 -5.02
N LYS A 175 23.83 -16.68 -4.14
CA LYS A 175 23.84 -18.13 -4.45
C LYS A 175 22.49 -18.68 -4.87
N LYS A 176 21.41 -17.94 -4.60
CA LYS A 176 20.02 -18.37 -4.85
C LYS A 176 19.40 -17.59 -6.01
N PRO A 177 18.54 -18.23 -6.82
CA PRO A 177 17.70 -17.57 -7.82
C PRO A 177 16.87 -16.43 -7.24
N TYR A 178 17.07 -15.22 -7.76
CA TYR A 178 16.33 -14.04 -7.35
C TYR A 178 15.24 -13.66 -8.37
N ALA A 179 14.15 -13.11 -7.87
CA ALA A 179 13.14 -12.45 -8.69
C ALA A 179 13.58 -11.04 -9.08
N THR A 180 13.05 -10.53 -10.18
CA THR A 180 13.22 -9.13 -10.61
C THR A 180 11.91 -8.37 -10.44
N THR A 181 11.98 -7.12 -10.02
CA THR A 181 10.83 -6.21 -9.97
C THR A 181 11.32 -4.76 -9.96
N THR A 182 10.46 -3.79 -9.66
CA THR A 182 10.84 -2.38 -9.47
C THR A 182 10.67 -1.94 -8.03
N LEU A 183 11.44 -0.93 -7.59
CA LEU A 183 11.29 -0.38 -6.23
C LEU A 183 9.87 0.15 -5.99
N GLY A 184 9.24 0.76 -7.01
CA GLY A 184 7.85 1.20 -6.94
C GLY A 184 6.88 0.03 -6.74
N SER A 185 7.12 -1.11 -7.41
CA SER A 185 6.34 -2.33 -7.19
C SER A 185 6.53 -2.89 -5.78
N ILE A 186 7.74 -2.84 -5.20
CA ILE A 186 7.95 -3.23 -3.79
C ILE A 186 7.13 -2.36 -2.84
N VAL A 187 7.09 -1.04 -3.05
CA VAL A 187 6.31 -0.09 -2.24
C VAL A 187 4.82 -0.48 -2.24
N VAL A 188 4.29 -0.81 -3.40
CA VAL A 188 2.87 -1.19 -3.54
C VAL A 188 2.60 -2.59 -3.02
N LEU A 189 3.46 -3.57 -3.29
CA LEU A 189 3.33 -4.93 -2.73
C LEU A 189 3.33 -4.90 -1.21
N ALA A 190 4.17 -4.05 -0.60
CA ALA A 190 4.15 -3.81 0.84
C ALA A 190 2.78 -3.29 1.30
N GLY A 191 2.26 -2.24 0.65
CA GLY A 191 0.94 -1.68 0.95
C GLY A 191 -0.19 -2.69 0.80
N MET A 192 -0.21 -3.47 -0.29
CA MET A 192 -1.20 -4.53 -0.55
C MET A 192 -1.21 -5.63 0.52
N LEU A 193 -0.04 -5.94 1.09
CA LEU A 193 0.11 -6.96 2.13
C LEU A 193 -0.16 -6.42 3.55
N GLY A 194 -0.37 -5.11 3.71
CA GLY A 194 -0.53 -4.46 5.02
C GLY A 194 0.81 -4.27 5.76
N LEU A 195 1.92 -4.24 5.03
CA LEU A 195 3.23 -3.86 5.55
C LEU A 195 3.33 -2.33 5.57
N HIS A 196 3.88 -1.78 6.65
CA HIS A 196 4.11 -0.35 6.80
C HIS A 196 5.60 -0.07 6.95
N TRP A 197 6.07 0.97 6.28
CA TRP A 197 7.49 1.30 6.21
C TRP A 197 7.97 1.90 7.54
N LYS A 198 8.97 1.26 8.15
CA LYS A 198 9.66 1.76 9.36
C LYS A 198 10.94 2.53 9.00
N GLN A 199 11.61 2.07 7.96
CA GLN A 199 12.80 2.72 7.42
C GLN A 199 12.70 2.71 5.89
N PHE A 200 12.90 3.89 5.30
CA PHE A 200 12.94 4.06 3.85
C PHE A 200 14.07 5.02 3.50
N ASP A 201 15.31 4.53 3.60
CA ASP A 201 16.52 5.32 3.42
C ASP A 201 17.17 4.97 2.07
N ARG A 202 17.05 5.91 1.14
CA ARG A 202 17.62 5.79 -0.21
C ARG A 202 19.08 6.19 -0.30
N THR A 203 19.60 6.91 0.68
CA THR A 203 21.00 7.34 0.67
C THR A 203 21.90 6.18 1.06
N ASN A 204 21.44 5.36 2.01
CA ASN A 204 22.18 4.21 2.50
C ASN A 204 21.65 2.86 1.96
N ASP A 205 20.70 2.88 1.02
CA ASP A 205 20.01 1.69 0.49
C ASP A 205 19.45 0.77 1.59
N ARG A 206 18.85 1.34 2.64
CA ARG A 206 18.29 0.60 3.77
C ARG A 206 16.77 0.73 3.82
N TYR A 207 16.10 -0.40 3.68
CA TYR A 207 14.65 -0.47 3.62
C TYR A 207 14.12 -1.49 4.61
N VAL A 208 13.15 -1.09 5.43
CA VAL A 208 12.49 -2.00 6.39
C VAL A 208 11.00 -1.68 6.41
N ALA A 209 10.17 -2.67 6.08
CA ALA A 209 8.73 -2.61 6.29
C ALA A 209 8.26 -3.82 7.08
N ASP A 210 7.42 -3.58 8.08
CA ASP A 210 6.90 -4.59 9.00
C ASP A 210 5.38 -4.43 9.08
N GLY A 211 4.64 -5.50 9.36
CA GLY A 211 3.19 -5.48 9.43
C GLY A 211 2.54 -6.81 9.06
N ASN A 212 1.38 -7.09 9.64
CA ASN A 212 0.59 -8.28 9.33
C ASN A 212 1.38 -9.61 9.40
N GLY A 213 2.33 -9.71 10.34
CA GLY A 213 3.15 -10.92 10.54
C GLY A 213 4.26 -11.13 9.51
N MET A 214 4.56 -10.12 8.69
CA MET A 214 5.51 -10.17 7.59
C MET A 214 6.57 -9.07 7.73
N LEU A 215 7.73 -9.27 7.10
CA LEU A 215 8.82 -8.32 7.10
C LEU A 215 9.48 -8.27 5.71
N PHE A 216 9.62 -7.06 5.18
CA PHE A 216 10.54 -6.75 4.08
C PHE A 216 11.79 -6.09 4.63
N THR A 217 12.95 -6.61 4.23
CA THR A 217 14.25 -5.96 4.44
C THR A 217 14.94 -5.78 3.10
N GLY A 218 15.44 -4.58 2.83
CA GLY A 218 16.18 -4.25 1.61
C GLY A 218 17.56 -3.70 1.93
N PHE A 219 18.56 -4.13 1.17
CA PHE A 219 19.96 -3.74 1.30
C PHE A 219 20.67 -3.72 -0.06
N SER A 220 21.76 -2.96 -0.15
CA SER A 220 22.61 -2.90 -1.34
C SER A 220 23.48 -4.17 -1.45
N VAL A 221 23.48 -4.78 -2.63
CA VAL A 221 24.35 -5.92 -2.98
C VAL A 221 25.35 -5.47 -4.05
N PRO A 222 26.66 -5.60 -3.81
CA PRO A 222 27.68 -5.22 -4.79
C PRO A 222 27.44 -5.82 -6.17
N HIS A 223 27.59 -5.01 -7.22
CA HIS A 223 27.45 -5.39 -8.62
C HIS A 223 26.05 -5.87 -9.07
N LEU A 224 25.07 -5.95 -8.15
CA LEU A 224 23.69 -6.25 -8.48
C LEU A 224 22.78 -5.02 -8.34
N GLY A 225 22.88 -4.31 -7.22
CA GLY A 225 21.94 -3.26 -6.83
C GLY A 225 21.16 -3.63 -5.57
N ILE A 226 19.94 -3.13 -5.43
CA ILE A 226 19.15 -3.31 -4.21
C ILE A 226 18.47 -4.68 -4.22
N MET A 227 18.71 -5.49 -3.18
CA MET A 227 18.06 -6.77 -2.95
C MET A 227 17.15 -6.70 -1.73
N PHE A 228 15.94 -7.22 -1.88
CA PHE A 228 14.95 -7.40 -0.84
C PHE A 228 14.87 -8.86 -0.39
N THR A 229 14.61 -9.06 0.89
CA THR A 229 14.31 -10.36 1.51
C THR A 229 12.93 -10.26 2.15
N PHE A 230 12.05 -11.20 1.81
CA PHE A 230 10.71 -11.33 2.39
C PHE A 230 10.68 -12.43 3.42
N THR A 231 10.19 -12.14 4.63
CA THR A 231 10.08 -13.13 5.69
C THR A 231 8.70 -13.07 6.33
N ARG A 232 8.20 -14.25 6.74
CA ARG A 232 6.93 -14.40 7.48
C ARG A 232 7.29 -14.85 8.90
N HIS A 233 6.93 -14.05 9.89
CA HIS A 233 7.17 -14.37 11.30
C HIS A 233 5.90 -14.87 12.01
N ASP A 234 4.72 -14.55 11.46
CA ASP A 234 3.41 -15.04 11.90
C ASP A 234 2.53 -15.38 10.68
N VAL A 235 1.38 -16.00 10.89
CA VAL A 235 0.39 -16.28 9.84
C VAL A 235 -0.30 -14.98 9.46
N PRO A 236 -0.10 -14.46 8.22
CA PRO A 236 -0.75 -13.21 7.83
C PRO A 236 -2.27 -13.38 7.84
N ARG A 237 -2.99 -12.36 8.29
CA ARG A 237 -4.47 -12.38 8.33
C ARG A 237 -4.99 -11.31 7.38
N PHE A 238 -5.92 -11.68 6.52
CA PHE A 238 -6.62 -10.72 5.65
C PHE A 238 -8.12 -10.73 5.97
N PRO A 239 -8.52 -10.28 7.19
CA PRO A 239 -9.93 -10.23 7.57
C PRO A 239 -10.72 -9.34 6.60
N ARG A 240 -11.96 -9.72 6.27
CA ARG A 240 -12.77 -9.05 5.24
C ARG A 240 -12.89 -7.53 5.43
N ILE A 241 -13.06 -7.06 6.66
CA ILE A 241 -13.32 -5.65 6.98
C ILE A 241 -12.02 -4.81 7.01
N SER A 242 -10.94 -5.32 7.61
CA SER A 242 -9.66 -4.62 7.73
C SER A 242 -8.68 -4.92 6.58
N ARG A 243 -9.21 -5.35 5.43
CA ARG A 243 -8.41 -5.61 4.24
C ARG A 243 -8.12 -4.32 3.50
N VAL A 244 -6.92 -4.27 2.91
CA VAL A 244 -6.50 -3.22 1.99
C VAL A 244 -7.34 -3.26 0.71
N ILE A 245 -7.88 -2.12 0.30
CA ILE A 245 -8.71 -2.03 -0.91
C ILE A 245 -7.83 -2.10 -2.16
N PRO A 246 -8.01 -3.10 -3.06
CA PRO A 246 -7.15 -3.27 -4.24
C PRO A 246 -7.55 -2.36 -5.41
N THR A 247 -7.97 -1.13 -5.16
CA THR A 247 -8.24 -0.13 -6.22
C THR A 247 -6.98 0.36 -6.88
N ILE A 248 -7.04 0.77 -8.15
CA ILE A 248 -5.91 1.43 -8.81
C ILE A 248 -5.40 2.67 -8.06
N GLY A 249 -6.26 3.41 -7.37
CA GLY A 249 -5.85 4.56 -6.56
C GLY A 249 -4.98 4.18 -5.36
N LEU A 250 -4.95 2.90 -4.95
CA LEU A 250 -4.05 2.36 -3.93
C LEU A 250 -2.59 2.69 -4.27
N LEU A 251 -2.24 2.65 -5.56
CA LEU A 251 -0.89 2.96 -6.02
C LEU A 251 -0.50 4.37 -5.59
N GLU A 252 -1.38 5.35 -5.80
CA GLU A 252 -1.14 6.76 -5.44
C GLU A 252 -0.99 6.94 -3.91
N TYR A 253 -1.85 6.30 -3.13
CA TYR A 253 -1.81 6.37 -1.65
C TYR A 253 -0.50 5.84 -1.07
N CYS A 254 0.05 4.76 -1.63
CA CYS A 254 1.35 4.21 -1.19
C CYS A 254 2.50 5.24 -1.32
N PHE A 255 2.36 6.22 -2.23
CA PHE A 255 3.33 7.28 -2.48
C PHE A 255 2.98 8.62 -1.82
N GLY A 256 1.91 8.68 -1.02
CA GLY A 256 1.49 9.92 -0.34
C GLY A 256 0.76 10.89 -1.26
N LEU A 257 0.19 10.37 -2.35
CA LEU A 257 -0.62 11.11 -3.30
C LEU A 257 -2.09 10.77 -3.08
N VAL A 258 -2.94 11.79 -3.01
CA VAL A 258 -4.38 11.63 -2.76
C VAL A 258 -5.16 12.18 -3.96
N PRO A 259 -5.79 11.33 -4.78
CA PRO A 259 -6.68 11.77 -5.85
C PRO A 259 -7.89 12.53 -5.28
N THR A 260 -8.28 13.62 -5.91
CA THR A 260 -9.41 14.45 -5.45
C THR A 260 -10.64 14.36 -6.35
N ILE A 261 -11.80 14.74 -5.81
CA ILE A 261 -13.04 14.89 -6.58
C ILE A 261 -12.94 15.93 -7.69
N CYS A 262 -11.92 16.80 -7.64
CA CYS A 262 -11.64 17.84 -8.61
C CYS A 262 -10.88 17.34 -9.84
N ARG A 263 -10.33 16.12 -9.79
CA ARG A 263 -9.64 15.52 -10.92
C ARG A 263 -10.63 15.24 -12.05
N SER A 264 -10.30 15.70 -13.26
CA SER A 264 -11.05 15.35 -14.47
C SER A 264 -10.97 13.84 -14.74
N SER A 265 -12.07 13.25 -15.23
CA SER A 265 -12.10 11.83 -15.61
C SER A 265 -11.12 11.50 -16.74
N ASP A 266 -10.80 12.49 -17.58
CA ASP A 266 -9.90 12.33 -18.73
C ASP A 266 -8.43 12.59 -18.36
N ALA A 267 -8.15 13.04 -17.14
CA ALA A 267 -6.79 13.34 -16.72
C ALA A 267 -5.98 12.04 -16.56
N PRO A 268 -4.77 11.96 -17.14
CA PRO A 268 -3.91 10.79 -16.97
C PRO A 268 -3.55 10.62 -15.49
N ARG A 269 -3.66 9.39 -14.97
CA ARG A 269 -3.31 9.09 -13.58
C ARG A 269 -1.80 9.31 -13.35
N PRO A 270 -1.38 9.82 -12.18
CA PRO A 270 0.03 9.99 -11.83
C PRO A 270 0.90 8.74 -12.00
N ILE A 271 0.30 7.55 -11.89
CA ILE A 271 0.97 6.24 -12.07
C ILE A 271 1.64 6.14 -13.45
N TYR A 272 1.06 6.79 -14.46
CA TYR A 272 1.53 6.75 -15.85
C TYR A 272 2.42 7.95 -16.22
N LEU A 273 2.68 8.85 -15.27
CA LEU A 273 3.42 10.08 -15.51
C LEU A 273 4.81 9.97 -14.91
N THR A 274 5.79 10.58 -15.60
CA THR A 274 7.15 10.75 -15.07
C THR A 274 7.20 11.84 -14.02
N ASP A 275 6.31 12.84 -14.12
CA ASP A 275 6.16 13.93 -13.17
C ASP A 275 4.71 14.03 -12.72
N VAL A 276 4.50 14.04 -11.40
CA VAL A 276 3.16 14.19 -10.81
C VAL A 276 2.66 15.62 -11.08
N PRO A 277 1.45 15.80 -11.65
CA PRO A 277 0.86 17.12 -11.87
C PRO A 277 0.83 17.96 -10.60
N ARG A 278 1.15 19.25 -10.73
CA ARG A 278 1.11 20.22 -9.61
C ARG A 278 -0.21 20.97 -9.63
N ASP A 279 -1.30 20.23 -9.59
CA ASP A 279 -2.66 20.76 -9.54
C ASP A 279 -3.40 20.24 -8.30
N LEU A 280 -4.62 20.74 -8.10
CA LEU A 280 -5.50 20.28 -7.01
C LEU A 280 -6.30 19.01 -7.39
N GLY A 281 -6.02 18.41 -8.55
CA GLY A 281 -6.54 17.10 -8.93
C GLY A 281 -5.86 15.96 -8.16
N THR A 282 -4.67 16.21 -7.62
CA THR A 282 -3.93 15.27 -6.78
C THR A 282 -3.23 16.00 -5.64
N LEU A 283 -3.65 15.76 -4.39
CA LEU A 283 -2.95 16.32 -3.25
C LEU A 283 -1.65 15.57 -3.01
N ARG A 284 -0.58 16.32 -2.73
CA ARG A 284 0.72 15.75 -2.38
C ARG A 284 0.93 15.93 -0.89
N LEU A 285 0.80 14.84 -0.14
CA LEU A 285 0.74 14.90 1.32
C LEU A 285 1.79 14.02 2.00
N GLY A 286 2.70 13.39 1.23
CA GLY A 286 3.65 12.41 1.73
C GLY A 286 4.85 12.98 2.52
N SER A 287 5.03 14.30 2.52
CA SER A 287 6.09 14.97 3.28
C SER A 287 5.68 16.40 3.68
N PRO A 288 6.28 17.00 4.72
CA PRO A 288 5.98 18.37 5.13
C PRO A 288 6.14 19.40 4.00
N SER A 289 7.15 19.25 3.13
CA SER A 289 7.36 20.13 1.97
C SER A 289 6.27 20.00 0.91
N GLU A 290 5.76 18.79 0.69
CA GLU A 290 4.66 18.55 -0.24
C GLU A 290 3.34 19.07 0.31
N ILE A 291 3.11 18.90 1.61
CA ILE A 291 1.95 19.45 2.32
C ILE A 291 1.95 20.98 2.17
N ALA A 292 3.09 21.63 2.43
CA ALA A 292 3.23 23.09 2.26
C ALA A 292 2.92 23.52 0.82
N SER A 293 3.40 22.77 -0.17
CA SER A 293 3.13 23.03 -1.59
C SER A 293 1.65 22.88 -1.93
N THR A 294 0.98 21.86 -1.39
CA THR A 294 -0.46 21.62 -1.58
C THR A 294 -1.30 22.73 -0.95
N LEU A 295 -0.94 23.15 0.26
CA LEU A 295 -1.62 24.26 0.95
C LEU A 295 -1.42 25.60 0.22
N ALA A 296 -0.23 25.83 -0.34
CA ALA A 296 0.03 27.00 -1.19
C ALA A 296 -0.82 27.00 -2.47
N LEU A 297 -1.06 25.82 -3.08
CA LEU A 297 -1.99 25.68 -4.23
C LEU A 297 -3.45 25.96 -3.82
N LEU A 298 -3.84 25.53 -2.62
CA LEU A 298 -5.12 25.91 -2.00
C LEU A 298 -5.13 27.38 -1.55
N GLN A 299 -4.02 28.11 -1.70
CA GLN A 299 -3.82 29.50 -1.29
C GLN A 299 -4.03 29.72 0.23
N CYS A 300 -3.82 28.69 1.05
CA CYS A 300 -3.83 28.81 2.50
C CYS A 300 -2.57 29.54 3.01
N ASP A 301 -2.63 30.13 4.21
CA ASP A 301 -1.46 30.76 4.84
C ASP A 301 -0.35 29.73 5.09
N GLY A 302 0.86 29.99 4.58
CA GLY A 302 2.00 29.06 4.71
C GLY A 302 2.41 28.76 6.15
N ARG A 303 2.05 29.61 7.12
CA ARG A 303 2.29 29.39 8.55
C ARG A 303 1.48 28.23 9.13
N ILE A 304 0.39 27.85 8.48
CA ILE A 304 -0.47 26.72 8.86
C ILE A 304 0.35 25.43 8.96
N VAL A 305 1.39 25.26 8.14
CA VAL A 305 2.27 24.08 8.13
C VAL A 305 2.88 23.79 9.50
N GLU A 306 3.17 24.82 10.30
CA GLU A 306 3.79 24.67 11.61
C GLU A 306 2.86 24.04 12.65
N SER A 307 1.55 24.27 12.54
CA SER A 307 0.56 23.72 13.49
C SER A 307 -0.02 22.36 13.07
N ILE A 308 0.36 21.81 11.90
CA ILE A 308 -0.08 20.49 11.39
C ILE A 308 0.23 19.33 12.32
N GLY A 309 1.34 19.42 13.06
CA GLY A 309 1.70 18.42 14.07
C GLY A 309 1.04 18.60 15.44
N SER A 310 0.14 19.58 15.62
CA SER A 310 -0.43 19.87 16.95
C SER A 310 -1.23 18.70 17.50
N THR A 311 -0.98 18.36 18.77
CA THR A 311 -1.68 17.30 19.50
C THR A 311 -2.98 17.78 20.17
N GLU A 312 -3.34 19.05 20.00
CA GLU A 312 -4.52 19.66 20.64
C GLU A 312 -5.84 19.32 19.93
N HIS A 313 -5.76 18.75 18.72
CA HIS A 313 -6.92 18.29 17.95
C HIS A 313 -7.29 16.83 18.24
N VAL A 314 -8.52 16.44 17.89
CA VAL A 314 -9.05 15.08 18.04
C VAL A 314 -8.25 14.06 17.20
N PHE A 315 -7.90 14.43 15.98
CA PHE A 315 -7.02 13.68 15.05
C PHE A 315 -6.25 14.65 14.13
N PRO A 316 -5.20 14.25 13.39
CA PRO A 316 -4.50 15.19 12.52
C PRO A 316 -5.44 15.77 11.46
N VAL A 317 -5.62 17.09 11.46
CA VAL A 317 -6.64 17.81 10.68
C VAL A 317 -6.45 17.67 9.17
N LEU A 318 -5.27 17.27 8.68
CA LEU A 318 -5.11 16.88 7.26
C LEU A 318 -6.00 15.70 6.85
N PHE A 319 -6.39 14.83 7.78
CA PHE A 319 -7.39 13.80 7.49
C PHE A 319 -8.78 14.40 7.23
N GLU A 320 -9.10 15.59 7.77
CA GLU A 320 -10.31 16.33 7.39
C GLU A 320 -10.23 16.75 5.93
N LEU A 321 -9.11 17.32 5.50
CA LEU A 321 -8.88 17.68 4.09
C LEU A 321 -9.03 16.45 3.19
N VAL A 322 -8.43 15.32 3.55
CA VAL A 322 -8.60 14.06 2.82
C VAL A 322 -10.08 13.67 2.79
N GLY A 323 -10.79 13.65 3.91
CA GLY A 323 -12.23 13.33 3.94
C GLY A 323 -13.08 14.29 3.11
N MET A 324 -12.75 15.58 3.09
CA MET A 324 -13.52 16.59 2.37
C MET A 324 -13.41 16.47 0.86
N ILE A 325 -12.23 16.16 0.30
CA ILE A 325 -12.01 16.23 -1.15
C ILE A 325 -11.40 15.00 -1.80
N ALA A 326 -10.95 13.99 -1.06
CA ALA A 326 -10.41 12.76 -1.67
C ALA A 326 -11.50 12.00 -2.42
N GLN A 327 -11.13 11.36 -3.53
CA GLN A 327 -12.04 10.46 -4.24
C GLN A 327 -12.43 9.28 -3.33
N PRO A 328 -13.66 8.75 -3.45
CA PRO A 328 -14.03 7.50 -2.79
C PRO A 328 -13.16 6.36 -3.33
N MET A 329 -12.47 5.64 -2.44
CA MET A 329 -11.61 4.51 -2.80
C MET A 329 -12.34 3.18 -2.66
N HIS A 330 -13.44 3.14 -1.92
CA HIS A 330 -14.24 1.94 -1.77
C HIS A 330 -14.99 1.60 -3.07
N MET A 331 -14.89 0.33 -3.50
CA MET A 331 -15.63 -0.20 -4.66
C MET A 331 -16.83 -1.01 -4.21
N ARG A 332 -17.94 -0.93 -4.96
CA ARG A 332 -19.14 -1.74 -4.67
C ARG A 332 -18.80 -3.24 -4.78
N GLY A 333 -19.30 -4.03 -3.82
CA GLY A 333 -19.04 -5.47 -3.76
C GLY A 333 -17.73 -5.87 -3.07
N ILE A 334 -16.94 -4.91 -2.59
CA ILE A 334 -15.78 -5.13 -1.72
C ILE A 334 -16.15 -4.72 -0.28
N THR A 335 -15.62 -5.44 0.71
CA THR A 335 -15.88 -5.14 2.14
C THR A 335 -14.65 -4.57 2.86
N GLY A 336 -13.49 -4.56 2.18
CA GLY A 336 -12.28 -3.96 2.69
C GLY A 336 -12.41 -2.45 2.81
N ARG A 337 -11.86 -1.90 3.91
CA ARG A 337 -11.90 -0.47 4.23
C ARG A 337 -10.51 0.12 4.42
N THR A 338 -9.48 -0.70 4.54
CA THR A 338 -8.15 -0.23 4.90
C THR A 338 -7.44 0.40 3.70
N LEU A 339 -6.81 1.54 3.91
CA LEU A 339 -5.94 2.19 2.95
C LEU A 339 -4.53 2.36 3.55
N PRO A 340 -3.47 2.36 2.72
CA PRO A 340 -2.17 2.89 3.12
C PRO A 340 -2.33 4.34 3.54
N ASN A 341 -1.70 4.73 4.62
CA ASN A 341 -1.75 6.10 5.12
C ASN A 341 -0.95 7.02 4.19
N PRO A 342 -1.57 8.01 3.51
CA PRO A 342 -0.85 8.91 2.62
C PRO A 342 -0.14 10.04 3.37
N LEU A 343 -0.32 10.15 4.69
CA LEU A 343 0.17 11.23 5.53
C LEU A 343 1.32 10.80 6.45
N PRO A 344 2.27 11.71 6.77
CA PRO A 344 3.34 11.45 7.74
C PRO A 344 2.84 11.46 9.20
N TYR A 345 1.52 11.55 9.42
CA TYR A 345 0.89 11.64 10.74
C TYR A 345 0.10 10.36 11.04
N ARG A 346 0.07 9.97 12.32
CA ARG A 346 -0.62 8.75 12.75
C ARG A 346 -2.14 8.94 12.81
N TRP A 347 -2.86 7.93 12.36
CA TRP A 347 -4.30 7.79 12.60
C TRP A 347 -4.52 6.95 13.87
N ASP A 348 -4.85 7.62 14.98
CA ASP A 348 -5.00 6.97 16.30
C ASP A 348 -6.48 6.84 16.68
N ASP A 349 -7.09 5.72 16.29
CA ASP A 349 -8.49 5.36 16.57
C ASP A 349 -8.80 5.15 18.06
N LYS A 350 -7.79 5.21 18.95
CA LYS A 350 -7.99 5.18 20.40
C LYS A 350 -8.30 6.54 20.99
N ARG A 351 -7.97 7.62 20.28
CA ARG A 351 -8.20 9.00 20.76
C ARG A 351 -9.57 9.54 20.41
N PHE A 352 -10.24 8.91 19.44
CA PHE A 352 -11.53 9.33 18.93
C PHE A 352 -12.24 8.20 18.17
N SER A 353 -13.55 8.33 18.01
CA SER A 353 -14.39 7.40 17.27
C SER A 353 -14.98 8.08 16.03
N PRO A 354 -14.62 7.63 14.81
CA PRO A 354 -15.27 8.08 13.58
C PRO A 354 -16.81 7.94 13.62
N ARG A 355 -17.31 6.93 14.34
CA ARG A 355 -18.75 6.67 14.47
C ARG A 355 -19.46 7.70 15.34
N ARG A 356 -18.84 8.09 16.46
CA ARG A 356 -19.37 9.18 17.30
C ARG A 356 -19.36 10.49 16.55
N LEU A 357 -18.30 10.75 15.77
CA LEU A 357 -18.23 11.90 14.88
C LEU A 357 -19.36 11.92 13.85
N LEU A 358 -19.69 10.76 13.25
CA LEU A 358 -20.81 10.63 12.31
C LEU A 358 -22.16 10.90 12.98
N ALA A 359 -22.38 10.31 14.16
CA ALA A 359 -23.62 10.50 14.91
C ALA A 359 -23.82 11.96 15.32
N ALA A 360 -22.78 12.60 15.85
CA ALA A 360 -22.82 14.01 16.21
C ALA A 360 -23.09 14.90 14.98
N CYS A 361 -22.40 14.65 13.86
CA CYS A 361 -22.59 15.41 12.62
C CYS A 361 -23.99 15.25 12.04
N ALA A 362 -24.50 14.02 11.96
CA ALA A 362 -25.84 13.77 11.45
C ALA A 362 -26.93 14.38 12.35
N HIS A 363 -26.76 14.33 13.67
CA HIS A 363 -27.66 14.98 14.62
C HIS A 363 -27.71 16.51 14.44
N GLU A 364 -26.54 17.16 14.33
CA GLU A 364 -26.47 18.61 14.17
C GLU A 364 -26.99 19.08 12.80
N ILE A 365 -26.79 18.27 11.75
CA ILE A 365 -27.42 18.52 10.44
C ILE A 365 -28.95 18.42 10.56
N GLN A 366 -29.48 17.36 11.15
CA GLN A 366 -30.93 17.16 11.28
C GLN A 366 -31.62 18.31 12.00
N LYS A 367 -31.08 18.70 13.17
CA LYS A 367 -31.55 19.83 13.98
C LYS A 367 -31.62 21.14 13.17
N ARG A 368 -30.62 21.38 12.30
CA ARG A 368 -30.55 22.60 11.50
C ARG A 368 -31.42 22.52 10.24
N THR A 369 -31.56 21.35 9.62
CA THR A 369 -32.48 21.13 8.50
C THR A 369 -33.92 21.45 8.89
N GLU A 370 -34.36 21.05 10.10
CA GLU A 370 -35.67 21.40 10.65
C GLU A 370 -35.85 22.92 10.79
N THR A 371 -34.78 23.64 11.10
CA THR A 371 -34.79 25.11 11.29
C THR A 371 -34.72 25.87 9.96
N ILE A 372 -34.02 25.33 8.96
CA ILE A 372 -33.63 26.05 7.74
C ILE A 372 -34.66 25.91 6.60
N LEU A 373 -35.74 25.12 6.74
CA LEU A 373 -36.67 24.84 5.62
C LEU A 373 -35.89 24.38 4.36
N VAL A 374 -34.96 23.44 4.55
CA VAL A 374 -34.26 22.82 3.42
C VAL A 374 -35.28 21.99 2.65
N ASN A 375 -35.73 22.50 1.50
CA ASN A 375 -36.66 21.79 0.59
C ASN A 375 -35.98 20.66 -0.21
N ASP A 376 -34.75 20.27 0.14
CA ASP A 376 -34.01 19.21 -0.51
C ASP A 376 -34.33 17.87 0.19
N ALA A 377 -35.45 17.26 -0.22
CA ALA A 377 -35.95 16.02 0.37
C ALA A 377 -34.92 14.87 0.29
N ASP A 378 -34.12 14.84 -0.78
CA ASP A 378 -33.07 13.84 -1.00
C ASP A 378 -31.96 13.98 0.07
N PHE A 379 -31.56 15.20 0.42
CA PHE A 379 -30.56 15.42 1.47
C PHE A 379 -31.05 14.91 2.84
N VAL A 380 -32.30 15.19 3.19
CA VAL A 380 -32.91 14.73 4.44
C VAL A 380 -33.00 13.21 4.48
N GLU A 381 -33.39 12.58 3.36
CA GLU A 381 -33.45 11.13 3.24
C GLU A 381 -32.08 10.49 3.46
N VAL A 382 -31.03 11.01 2.82
CA VAL A 382 -29.65 10.52 2.98
C VAL A 382 -29.21 10.60 4.44
N VAL A 383 -29.39 11.74 5.10
CA VAL A 383 -29.02 11.92 6.52
C VAL A 383 -29.81 10.97 7.41
N SER A 384 -31.12 10.83 7.18
CA SER A 384 -31.97 9.93 7.95
C SER A 384 -31.57 8.45 7.80
N SER A 385 -31.10 8.05 6.60
CA SER A 385 -30.69 6.67 6.31
C SER A 385 -29.42 6.24 7.07
N LEU A 386 -28.61 7.21 7.49
CA LEU A 386 -27.38 7.03 8.24
C LEU A 386 -27.63 6.96 9.75
N MET A 387 -28.81 7.35 10.24
CA MET A 387 -29.21 7.35 11.65
C MET A 387 -29.84 6.00 12.08
N PRO A 388 -29.82 5.64 13.38
CA PRO A 388 -30.49 4.44 13.83
C PRO A 388 -32.01 4.69 13.84
N PRO A 389 -32.84 3.65 13.65
CA PRO A 389 -34.27 3.80 13.87
C PRO A 389 -34.52 4.23 15.32
N THR A 390 -35.36 5.26 15.50
CA THR A 390 -35.68 5.98 16.74
C THR A 390 -36.23 5.12 17.90
N SER A 391 -36.27 3.79 17.77
CA SER A 391 -36.84 2.84 18.75
C SER A 391 -35.80 2.14 19.64
N SER A 392 -34.50 2.32 19.43
CA SER A 392 -33.45 1.85 20.34
C SER A 392 -32.80 3.03 21.09
N SER A 393 -32.69 2.90 22.42
CA SER A 393 -32.05 3.80 23.40
C SER A 393 -31.25 5.00 22.85
N PRO A 394 -31.43 6.23 23.40
CA PRO A 394 -30.74 7.45 22.99
C PRO A 394 -29.26 7.49 23.45
N ASP A 395 -28.61 6.34 23.60
CA ASP A 395 -27.19 6.30 23.93
C ASP A 395 -26.38 6.52 22.64
N PRO A 396 -25.63 7.64 22.49
CA PRO A 396 -24.71 7.85 21.37
C PRO A 396 -23.58 6.81 21.30
N GLN A 397 -23.52 5.88 22.26
CA GLN A 397 -22.63 4.72 22.27
C GLN A 397 -23.12 3.55 21.39
N PHE A 398 -24.42 3.47 21.06
CA PHE A 398 -24.96 2.41 20.20
C PHE A 398 -24.91 2.83 18.74
N CYS A 399 -23.81 2.43 18.12
CA CYS A 399 -23.37 2.72 16.77
C CYS A 399 -24.48 2.69 15.71
N LEU A 400 -24.44 3.73 14.87
CA LEU A 400 -24.85 3.72 13.49
C LEU A 400 -24.15 2.54 12.80
N LEU A 401 -24.94 1.53 12.42
CA LEU A 401 -24.57 0.44 11.53
C LEU A 401 -23.58 -0.63 12.08
N PRO A 402 -23.96 -1.92 12.15
CA PRO A 402 -23.08 -2.99 12.60
C PRO A 402 -21.81 -3.05 11.74
N GLU A 403 -20.65 -3.10 12.41
CA GLU A 403 -19.33 -3.18 11.76
C GLU A 403 -19.18 -4.44 10.89
N SER A 404 -19.97 -5.46 11.23
CA SER A 404 -20.07 -6.75 10.56
C SER A 404 -21.07 -6.80 9.41
N ASP A 405 -21.93 -5.79 9.22
CA ASP A 405 -22.97 -5.80 8.19
C ASP A 405 -22.48 -5.09 6.91
N PRO A 406 -22.34 -5.79 5.77
CA PRO A 406 -22.01 -5.19 4.48
C PRO A 406 -22.99 -4.09 4.04
N SER A 407 -24.26 -4.14 4.49
CA SER A 407 -25.27 -3.12 4.12
C SER A 407 -24.86 -1.72 4.59
N SER A 408 -24.20 -1.66 5.75
CA SER A 408 -23.67 -0.46 6.37
C SER A 408 -22.67 0.29 5.49
N ILE A 409 -21.74 -0.47 4.89
CA ILE A 409 -20.67 0.08 4.07
C ILE A 409 -21.24 0.61 2.75
N HIS A 410 -22.26 -0.07 2.20
CA HIS A 410 -22.96 0.41 1.02
C HIS A 410 -23.69 1.73 1.29
N LYS A 411 -24.36 1.89 2.43
CA LYS A 411 -25.00 3.17 2.80
C LYS A 411 -23.99 4.32 2.90
N LEU A 412 -22.82 4.08 3.52
CA LEU A 412 -21.75 5.08 3.57
C LEU A 412 -21.21 5.43 2.18
N HIS A 413 -21.05 4.43 1.31
CA HIS A 413 -20.70 4.64 -0.10
C HIS A 413 -21.76 5.50 -0.79
N ASP A 414 -23.03 5.14 -0.68
CA ASP A 414 -24.15 5.85 -1.31
C ASP A 414 -24.24 7.31 -0.85
N ALA A 415 -24.00 7.56 0.45
CA ALA A 415 -23.95 8.92 1.00
C ALA A 415 -22.79 9.75 0.41
N VAL A 416 -21.59 9.18 0.29
CA VAL A 416 -20.43 9.86 -0.31
C VAL A 416 -20.67 10.12 -1.80
N ASP A 417 -21.22 9.15 -2.54
CA ASP A 417 -21.60 9.29 -3.95
C ASP A 417 -22.63 10.42 -4.14
N TRP A 418 -23.62 10.50 -3.23
CA TRP A 418 -24.62 11.55 -3.24
C TRP A 418 -23.99 12.93 -3.00
N CYS A 419 -23.12 13.06 -1.98
CA CYS A 419 -22.40 14.31 -1.70
C CYS A 419 -21.54 14.75 -2.89
N ASP A 420 -20.83 13.83 -3.54
CA ASP A 420 -19.99 14.10 -4.72
C ASP A 420 -20.82 14.65 -5.89
N LYS A 421 -21.97 14.03 -6.16
CA LYS A 421 -22.90 14.49 -7.22
C LYS A 421 -23.45 15.88 -6.88
N TRP A 422 -23.88 16.09 -5.64
CA TRP A 422 -24.45 17.36 -5.19
C TRP A 422 -23.42 18.50 -5.31
N LEU A 423 -22.21 18.31 -4.80
CA LEU A 423 -21.14 19.33 -4.84
C LEU A 423 -20.73 19.70 -6.27
N ARG A 424 -20.70 18.71 -7.18
CA ARG A 424 -20.44 18.95 -8.61
C ARG A 424 -21.55 19.76 -9.28
N LEU A 425 -22.81 19.44 -9.00
CA LEU A 425 -23.95 20.18 -9.55
C LEU A 425 -24.01 21.60 -9.01
N TRP A 426 -23.78 21.78 -7.71
CA TRP A 426 -23.76 23.08 -7.06
C TRP A 426 -22.67 24.00 -7.63
N GLY A 427 -21.48 23.45 -7.93
CA GLY A 427 -20.39 24.17 -8.57
C GLY A 427 -20.55 24.45 -10.06
N GLY A 428 -21.70 24.11 -10.68
CA GLY A 428 -21.91 24.26 -12.12
C GLY A 428 -21.02 23.35 -12.97
N GLY A 429 -20.59 22.22 -12.41
CA GLY A 429 -19.58 21.32 -12.99
C GLY A 429 -18.14 21.70 -12.66
N GLU A 430 -17.89 22.89 -12.10
CA GLU A 430 -16.57 23.32 -11.68
C GLU A 430 -16.33 23.00 -10.19
N SER A 431 -15.18 22.39 -9.89
CA SER A 431 -14.82 22.04 -8.51
C SER A 431 -14.34 23.22 -7.66
N TYR A 432 -14.17 24.40 -8.29
CA TYR A 432 -13.63 25.60 -7.67
C TYR A 432 -14.41 26.02 -6.42
N MET A 433 -15.75 25.98 -6.50
CA MET A 433 -16.61 26.40 -5.39
C MET A 433 -16.47 25.51 -4.15
N THR A 434 -16.28 24.20 -4.35
CA THR A 434 -16.01 23.27 -3.23
C THR A 434 -14.65 23.56 -2.60
N LEU A 435 -13.62 23.77 -3.43
CA LEU A 435 -12.27 24.11 -2.96
C LEU A 435 -12.24 25.43 -2.17
N MET A 436 -13.11 26.39 -2.50
CA MET A 436 -13.25 27.62 -1.73
C MET A 436 -13.76 27.37 -0.30
N ILE A 437 -14.79 26.55 -0.14
CA ILE A 437 -15.32 26.20 1.20
C ILE A 437 -14.25 25.46 2.01
N VAL A 438 -13.53 24.53 1.38
CA VAL A 438 -12.42 23.80 1.98
C VAL A 438 -11.32 24.75 2.44
N ARG A 439 -10.92 25.70 1.60
CA ARG A 439 -9.94 26.72 1.98
C ARG A 439 -10.43 27.56 3.15
N ALA A 440 -11.67 28.06 3.09
CA ALA A 440 -12.24 28.87 4.17
C ALA A 440 -12.24 28.11 5.50
N HIS A 441 -12.60 26.83 5.49
CA HIS A 441 -12.49 25.93 6.63
C HIS A 441 -11.05 25.86 7.15
N ILE A 442 -10.08 25.56 6.29
CA ILE A 442 -8.67 25.48 6.67
C ILE A 442 -8.17 26.82 7.25
N ASP A 443 -8.38 27.94 6.56
CA ASP A 443 -7.85 29.24 7.00
C ASP A 443 -8.48 29.68 8.33
N LEU A 444 -9.78 29.46 8.54
CA LEU A 444 -10.46 29.79 9.79
C LEU A 444 -10.02 28.88 10.94
N PHE A 445 -10.12 27.57 10.72
CA PHE A 445 -9.86 26.60 11.75
C PHE A 445 -8.37 26.53 12.08
N TRP A 446 -7.53 26.38 11.06
CA TRP A 446 -6.10 26.30 11.24
C TRP A 446 -5.47 27.62 11.66
N GLY A 447 -5.97 28.74 11.10
CA GLY A 447 -5.61 30.08 11.53
C GLY A 447 -5.85 30.32 13.01
N SER A 448 -6.92 29.73 13.55
CA SER A 448 -7.27 29.82 14.97
C SER A 448 -6.44 28.91 15.89
N LEU A 449 -5.93 27.79 15.38
CA LEU A 449 -5.05 26.87 16.11
C LEU A 449 -3.62 27.42 16.26
N LEU A 450 -3.21 28.38 15.42
CA LEU A 450 -1.91 29.08 15.49
C LEU A 450 -1.76 30.00 16.74
N LYS A 451 -2.47 29.76 17.84
CA LYS A 451 -2.39 30.57 19.07
C LYS A 451 -0.94 30.74 19.55
N ASN A 452 -0.59 32.00 19.90
CA ASN A 452 0.57 32.43 20.70
C ASN A 452 1.91 32.79 20.02
N ARG A 453 1.96 33.42 18.83
CA ARG A 453 3.15 34.24 18.51
C ARG A 453 2.92 35.69 18.12
N ASP A 454 1.75 36.07 17.60
CA ASP A 454 1.43 37.48 17.30
C ASP A 454 -0.04 37.77 17.64
N VAL A 455 -0.35 37.91 18.93
CA VAL A 455 -1.73 38.07 19.44
C VAL A 455 -2.34 39.45 19.14
N GLU A 456 -1.55 40.43 18.71
CA GLU A 456 -2.04 41.81 18.56
C GLU A 456 -2.45 42.22 17.13
N GLN A 457 -2.34 41.35 16.11
CA GLN A 457 -2.52 41.77 14.71
C GLN A 457 -3.50 40.95 13.84
N ARG A 458 -4.20 39.93 14.37
CA ARG A 458 -5.20 39.19 13.58
C ARG A 458 -6.63 39.66 13.88
N SER A 459 -7.43 39.75 12.82
CA SER A 459 -8.87 40.04 12.83
C SER A 459 -9.62 39.10 13.78
N ASP A 460 -10.65 39.61 14.50
CA ASP A 460 -11.56 38.85 15.38
C ASP A 460 -12.10 37.55 14.73
N LEU A 461 -12.14 37.53 13.41
CA LEU A 461 -12.51 36.40 12.56
C LEU A 461 -11.79 35.08 12.92
N TYR A 462 -10.52 35.13 13.33
CA TYR A 462 -9.70 33.94 13.58
C TYR A 462 -9.69 33.50 15.06
N HIS A 463 -10.39 34.20 15.94
CA HIS A 463 -10.44 33.86 17.35
C HIS A 463 -11.51 32.80 17.63
N LEU A 464 -11.11 31.54 17.83
CA LEU A 464 -11.99 30.51 18.40
C LEU A 464 -12.24 30.76 19.88
N HIS A 465 -13.42 30.36 20.36
CA HIS A 465 -13.71 30.38 21.78
C HIS A 465 -12.60 29.63 22.57
N PRO A 466 -12.00 30.23 23.62
CA PRO A 466 -10.83 29.68 24.30
C PRO A 466 -11.00 28.26 24.83
N PHE A 467 -12.24 27.88 25.13
CA PHE A 467 -12.62 26.56 25.64
C PHE A 467 -12.56 25.47 24.55
N ARG A 468 -12.89 25.80 23.29
CA ARG A 468 -12.94 24.87 22.15
C ARG A 468 -11.62 24.78 21.35
N ALA A 469 -10.64 25.60 21.68
CA ALA A 469 -9.34 25.61 20.99
C ALA A 469 -8.42 24.43 21.35
N ASN A 470 -8.73 23.67 22.40
CA ASN A 470 -7.96 22.48 22.77
C ASN A 470 -8.91 21.33 23.10
N MET A 471 -9.13 20.46 22.12
CA MET A 471 -10.06 19.35 22.18
C MET A 471 -9.63 18.28 23.19
N THR A 472 -8.35 18.23 23.54
CA THR A 472 -7.86 17.24 24.53
C THR A 472 -8.37 17.48 25.94
N LYS A 473 -8.88 18.68 26.25
CA LYS A 473 -9.48 19.01 27.56
C LYS A 473 -10.81 18.31 27.80
N PHE A 474 -11.51 17.93 26.73
CA PHE A 474 -12.79 17.22 26.82
C PHE A 474 -12.56 15.72 27.05
N GLY A 475 -13.54 15.07 27.70
CA GLY A 475 -13.55 13.62 27.86
C GLY A 475 -13.66 12.90 26.52
N LEU A 476 -13.17 11.65 26.44
CA LEU A 476 -13.21 10.84 25.21
C LEU A 476 -14.63 10.56 24.68
N GLU A 477 -15.66 10.82 25.49
CA GLU A 477 -17.06 10.61 25.10
C GLU A 477 -17.69 11.87 24.47
N ASP A 478 -17.18 13.05 24.81
CA ASP A 478 -17.77 14.34 24.41
C ASP A 478 -16.98 15.04 23.30
N ARG A 479 -15.73 14.61 23.05
CA ARG A 479 -14.80 15.26 22.11
C ARG A 479 -15.38 15.43 20.71
N GLU A 480 -16.00 14.38 20.17
CA GLU A 480 -16.55 14.42 18.82
C GLU A 480 -17.77 15.33 18.73
N THR A 481 -18.62 15.32 19.76
CA THR A 481 -19.79 16.20 19.84
C THR A 481 -19.37 17.66 19.88
N GLU A 482 -18.44 18.01 20.77
CA GLU A 482 -17.92 19.38 20.90
C GLU A 482 -17.19 19.86 19.65
N LEU A 483 -16.52 18.94 18.92
CA LEU A 483 -15.86 19.27 17.66
C LEU A 483 -16.90 19.65 16.60
N VAL A 484 -17.95 18.85 16.47
CA VAL A 484 -19.03 19.11 15.52
C VAL A 484 -19.76 20.41 15.89
N GLU A 485 -20.09 20.61 17.15
CA GLU A 485 -20.71 21.87 17.59
C GLU A 485 -19.83 23.07 17.28
N MET A 486 -18.52 23.00 17.52
CA MET A 486 -17.59 24.07 17.15
C MET A 486 -17.61 24.35 15.64
N TYR A 487 -17.60 23.31 14.80
CA TYR A 487 -17.68 23.47 13.35
C TYR A 487 -18.97 24.19 12.93
N PHE A 488 -20.10 23.80 13.49
CA PHE A 488 -21.42 24.29 13.08
C PHE A 488 -21.79 25.65 13.71
N ASP A 489 -21.38 25.92 14.95
CA ASP A 489 -21.68 27.16 15.68
C ASP A 489 -20.68 28.27 15.39
N GLU A 490 -19.39 27.96 15.29
CA GLU A 490 -18.34 28.98 15.12
C GLU A 490 -17.81 29.05 13.69
N ILE A 491 -17.34 27.92 13.14
CA ILE A 491 -16.66 27.93 11.84
C ILE A 491 -17.63 28.26 10.71
N CYS A 492 -18.80 27.62 10.68
CA CYS A 492 -19.81 27.85 9.64
C CYS A 492 -20.25 29.32 9.58
N GLU A 493 -20.44 29.99 10.71
CA GLU A 493 -20.82 31.42 10.74
C GLU A 493 -19.67 32.31 10.23
N LYS A 494 -18.44 32.01 10.65
CA LYS A 494 -17.24 32.77 10.27
C LYS A 494 -16.87 32.62 8.80
N GLN A 495 -17.25 31.53 8.13
CA GLN A 495 -16.98 31.34 6.69
C GLN A 495 -17.54 32.47 5.83
N ARG A 496 -18.71 32.99 6.19
CA ARG A 496 -19.30 34.12 5.48
C ARG A 496 -18.46 35.38 5.63
N LEU A 497 -18.11 35.74 6.86
CA LEU A 497 -17.28 36.90 7.16
C LEU A 497 -15.90 36.78 6.48
N TRP A 498 -15.35 35.56 6.43
CA TRP A 498 -14.11 35.27 5.74
C TRP A 498 -14.23 35.53 4.23
N ALA A 499 -15.31 35.08 3.59
CA ALA A 499 -15.52 35.29 2.17
C ALA A 499 -15.65 36.79 1.81
N ASP A 500 -16.30 37.57 2.67
CA ASP A 500 -16.45 39.03 2.50
C ASP A 500 -15.11 39.78 2.62
N GLN A 501 -14.20 39.31 3.48
CA GLN A 501 -12.87 39.92 3.69
C GLN A 501 -11.84 39.54 2.61
N ASN A 502 -12.05 38.45 1.87
CA ASN A 502 -11.11 37.96 0.85
C ASN A 502 -11.55 38.40 -0.56
N HIS A 503 -11.13 39.60 -0.98
CA HIS A 503 -11.52 40.25 -2.25
C HIS A 503 -11.27 39.41 -3.52
N THR A 504 -10.25 38.56 -3.52
CA THR A 504 -9.97 37.61 -4.62
C THR A 504 -11.13 36.64 -4.87
N PHE A 505 -11.93 36.38 -3.85
CA PHE A 505 -12.99 35.39 -3.83
C PHE A 505 -14.38 36.00 -3.74
N GLN A 506 -14.50 37.21 -3.20
CA GLN A 506 -15.74 37.94 -3.05
C GLN A 506 -16.59 37.98 -4.33
N ARG A 507 -15.98 38.26 -5.49
CA ARG A 507 -16.71 38.29 -6.78
C ARG A 507 -17.27 36.93 -7.19
N THR A 508 -16.49 35.86 -7.04
CA THR A 508 -16.92 34.52 -7.44
C THR A 508 -17.91 33.92 -6.44
N TRP A 509 -17.70 34.18 -5.15
CA TRP A 509 -18.59 33.77 -4.06
C TRP A 509 -19.99 34.38 -4.20
N HIS A 510 -20.08 35.70 -4.40
CA HIS A 510 -21.37 36.37 -4.62
C HIS A 510 -22.02 36.01 -5.96
N LYS A 511 -21.23 35.67 -6.99
CA LYS A 511 -21.76 35.24 -8.29
C LYS A 511 -22.31 33.80 -8.25
N ALA A 512 -21.68 32.92 -7.47
CA ALA A 512 -22.06 31.52 -7.37
C ALA A 512 -23.29 31.30 -6.46
N SER A 513 -23.48 32.14 -5.44
CA SER A 513 -24.72 32.12 -4.67
C SER A 513 -24.96 33.48 -4.01
N SER A 514 -25.99 34.20 -4.44
CA SER A 514 -26.61 35.26 -3.62
C SER A 514 -27.43 34.68 -2.46
N ASP A 515 -27.66 33.37 -2.48
CA ASP A 515 -28.46 32.62 -1.52
C ASP A 515 -27.56 32.07 -0.40
N THR A 516 -27.61 32.73 0.76
CA THR A 516 -26.89 32.32 1.97
C THR A 516 -27.28 30.93 2.44
N GLN A 517 -28.51 30.48 2.15
CA GLN A 517 -28.99 29.16 2.53
C GLN A 517 -28.25 28.06 1.76
N ARG A 518 -28.03 28.25 0.46
CA ARG A 518 -27.30 27.29 -0.39
C ARG A 518 -25.83 27.12 0.02
N GLN A 519 -25.17 28.18 0.48
CA GLN A 519 -23.77 28.09 0.95
C GLN A 519 -23.67 27.26 2.23
N MET A 520 -24.60 27.47 3.16
CA MET A 520 -24.69 26.69 4.39
C MET A 520 -24.99 25.21 4.09
N ILE A 521 -25.89 24.91 3.15
CA ILE A 521 -26.13 23.54 2.69
C ILE A 521 -24.86 22.94 2.09
N ALA A 522 -24.14 23.68 1.24
CA ALA A 522 -22.89 23.18 0.64
C ALA A 522 -21.84 22.82 1.70
N TRP A 523 -21.72 23.64 2.75
CA TRP A 523 -20.84 23.34 3.88
C TRP A 523 -21.31 22.11 4.67
N MET A 524 -22.61 21.96 4.94
CA MET A 524 -23.17 20.78 5.60
C MET A 524 -22.93 19.50 4.79
N VAL A 525 -23.12 19.56 3.46
CA VAL A 525 -22.84 18.45 2.54
C VAL A 525 -21.36 18.08 2.59
N LEU A 526 -20.46 19.07 2.65
CA LEU A 526 -19.03 18.83 2.75
C LEU A 526 -18.61 18.21 4.09
N MET A 527 -19.21 18.64 5.21
CA MET A 527 -18.98 18.01 6.53
C MET A 527 -19.49 16.58 6.56
N LEU A 528 -20.71 16.34 6.07
CA LEU A 528 -21.28 15.00 5.98
C LEU A 528 -20.39 14.09 5.13
N ARG A 529 -19.97 14.57 3.96
CA ARG A 529 -19.04 13.86 3.08
C ARG A 529 -17.76 13.48 3.79
N MET A 530 -17.13 14.43 4.48
CA MET A 530 -15.89 14.20 5.22
C MET A 530 -16.06 13.08 6.25
N VAL A 531 -17.09 13.16 7.08
CA VAL A 531 -17.29 12.18 8.15
C VAL A 531 -17.70 10.81 7.58
N CYS A 532 -18.54 10.77 6.54
CA CYS A 532 -18.86 9.53 5.83
C CYS A 532 -17.62 8.90 5.18
N TRP A 533 -16.74 9.70 4.56
CA TRP A 533 -15.51 9.22 3.94
C TRP A 533 -14.54 8.64 4.98
N LEU A 534 -14.39 9.29 6.14
CA LEU A 534 -13.57 8.81 7.27
C LEU A 534 -14.18 7.59 7.96
N ASN A 535 -15.48 7.35 7.82
CA ASN A 535 -16.11 6.09 8.22
C ASN A 535 -16.04 5.04 7.12
N LEU A 536 -15.94 5.41 5.85
CA LEU A 536 -15.83 4.46 4.76
C LEU A 536 -14.44 3.82 4.71
N HIS A 537 -13.40 4.57 5.07
CA HIS A 537 -12.02 4.14 5.02
C HIS A 537 -11.37 4.10 6.41
N THR A 538 -10.34 3.29 6.59
CA THR A 538 -9.56 3.23 7.83
C THR A 538 -8.06 3.13 7.51
N PHE A 539 -7.23 3.55 8.47
CA PHE A 539 -5.78 3.51 8.35
C PHE A 539 -5.21 2.75 9.55
N HIS A 540 -4.12 2.03 9.35
CA HIS A 540 -3.45 1.36 10.45
C HIS A 540 -2.67 2.37 11.30
N ALA A 541 -2.82 2.34 12.63
CA ALA A 541 -2.22 3.36 13.51
C ALA A 541 -0.68 3.43 13.49
N ALA A 542 -0.03 2.31 13.15
CA ALA A 542 1.42 2.24 13.01
C ALA A 542 1.94 2.65 11.62
N ASP A 543 1.04 2.87 10.66
CA ASP A 543 1.37 3.27 9.30
C ASP A 543 1.47 4.80 9.22
N VAL A 544 2.62 5.28 8.77
CA VAL A 544 2.92 6.69 8.55
C VAL A 544 3.70 6.80 7.25
N GLN A 545 3.36 7.82 6.46
CA GLN A 545 4.00 8.00 5.18
C GLN A 545 5.43 8.52 5.36
N LEU A 546 6.37 7.82 4.74
CA LEU A 546 7.74 8.26 4.56
C LEU A 546 7.91 8.90 3.17
N PRO A 547 8.76 9.93 3.00
CA PRO A 547 8.97 10.60 1.72
C PRO A 547 9.49 9.65 0.64
N LYS A 548 8.64 9.37 -0.36
CA LYS A 548 8.96 8.48 -1.48
C LYS A 548 8.16 8.74 -2.75
N SER A 549 7.49 9.89 -2.84
CA SER A 549 6.58 10.23 -3.95
C SER A 549 7.25 10.27 -5.32
N ASP A 550 8.54 10.60 -5.38
CA ASP A 550 9.35 10.64 -6.59
C ASP A 550 9.72 9.25 -7.15
N LEU A 551 9.46 8.18 -6.40
CA LEU A 551 9.61 6.81 -6.89
C LEU A 551 8.40 6.34 -7.70
N MET A 552 7.29 7.07 -7.66
CA MET A 552 6.12 6.78 -8.46
C MET A 552 6.45 6.83 -9.95
N GLY A 553 6.09 5.80 -10.70
CA GLY A 553 6.40 5.69 -12.14
C GLY A 553 7.87 5.37 -12.46
N THR A 554 8.76 5.31 -11.46
CA THR A 554 10.17 4.95 -11.70
C THR A 554 10.32 3.47 -12.02
N ARG A 555 11.26 3.16 -12.93
CA ARG A 555 11.61 1.79 -13.33
C ARG A 555 12.90 1.30 -12.67
N LEU A 556 13.23 1.80 -11.47
CA LEU A 556 14.44 1.39 -10.76
C LEU A 556 14.36 -0.12 -10.47
N PRO A 557 15.20 -0.95 -11.11
CA PRO A 557 15.13 -2.40 -10.94
C PRO A 557 15.65 -2.77 -9.55
N VAL A 558 14.94 -3.70 -8.91
CA VAL A 558 15.33 -4.28 -7.62
C VAL A 558 15.07 -5.78 -7.65
N TYR A 559 15.71 -6.50 -6.75
CA TYR A 559 15.71 -7.96 -6.74
C TYR A 559 15.10 -8.50 -5.45
N ILE A 560 14.52 -9.70 -5.49
CA ILE A 560 14.00 -10.38 -4.30
C ILE A 560 14.69 -11.73 -4.19
N SER A 561 15.36 -12.00 -3.07
CA SER A 561 16.10 -13.24 -2.84
C SER A 561 15.24 -14.49 -2.91
#